data_AF-A0A2I0QXF6-F1
#
_entry.id   AF-A0A2I0QXF6-F1
#
_cell.length_a   1.000
_cell.length_b   1.000
_cell.length_c   1.000
_cell.angle_alpha   90.00
_cell.angle_beta   90.00
_cell.angle_gamma   90.00
#
_symmetry.space_group_name_H-M   'P 1'
#
loop_
_entity.id
_entity.type
_entity.pdbx_description
1 polymer ?
#
loop_
_entity_poly.entity_id
_entity_poly.type
_entity_poly.pdbx_seq_one_letter_code
_entity_poly.pdbx_strand_id
1 'polypeptide(L)' 'MTDLPWKVFVKTGNIETYLLLKQMEESVDEELFAQDDAPSSSETQMQSDLTGQVK' A
#
# COMPACT_ATOMS: atom_id res chain seq x y z
N MET A 1 17.81 1.88 6.62
CA MET A 1 17.30 2.96 5.76
C MET A 1 18.45 3.46 4.91
N THR A 2 18.49 3.03 3.65
CA THR A 2 19.52 3.43 2.69
C THR A 2 19.14 4.80 2.14
N ASP A 3 19.79 5.86 2.61
CA ASP A 3 19.74 7.21 2.01
C ASP A 3 20.44 7.23 0.63
N LEU A 4 20.08 6.32 -0.28
CA LEU A 4 20.72 6.18 -1.57
C LEU A 4 20.49 7.42 -2.46
N PRO A 5 19.27 7.98 -2.61
CA PRO A 5 19.05 9.20 -3.37
C PRO A 5 19.87 10.36 -2.82
N TRP A 6 19.87 10.54 -1.49
CA TRP A 6 20.63 11.61 -0.84
C TRP A 6 22.14 11.45 -1.06
N LYS A 7 22.68 10.23 -0.94
CA LYS A 7 24.11 9.95 -1.22
C LYS A 7 24.48 10.23 -2.67
N VAL A 8 23.62 9.89 -3.63
CA VAL A 8 23.84 10.18 -5.05
C VAL A 8 23.79 11.68 -5.31
N PHE A 9 22.86 12.40 -4.69
CA PHE A 9 22.77 13.86 -4.80
C PHE A 9 24.00 14.56 -4.22
N VAL A 10 24.45 14.21 -3.02
CA VAL A 10 25.65 14.79 -2.40
C VAL A 10 26.89 14.58 -3.28
N LYS A 11 26.98 13.43 -3.96
CA LYS A 11 28.13 13.09 -4.81
C LYS A 11 28.09 13.77 -6.18
N THR A 12 26.91 13.91 -6.77
CA THR A 12 26.76 14.31 -8.20
C THR A 12 26.15 15.68 -8.40
N GLY A 13 25.44 16.21 -7.40
CA GLY A 13 24.63 17.42 -7.51
C GLY A 13 23.47 17.31 -8.51
N ASN A 14 23.20 16.13 -9.06
CA ASN A 14 22.20 15.95 -10.11
C ASN A 14 20.80 15.80 -9.48
N ILE A 15 20.00 16.86 -9.58
CA ILE A 15 18.64 16.91 -9.02
C ILE A 15 17.66 15.97 -9.74
N GLU A 16 17.80 15.78 -11.05
CA GLU A 16 16.92 14.89 -11.82
C GLU A 16 17.07 13.43 -11.37
N THR A 17 18.32 13.00 -11.15
CA THR A 17 18.63 11.66 -10.64
C THR A 17 18.13 11.46 -9.22
N TYR A 18 18.25 12.49 -8.36
CA TYR A 18 17.71 12.46 -7.01
C TYR A 18 16.19 12.24 -7.01
N LEU A 19 15.46 13.02 -7.79
CA LEU A 19 14.01 12.92 -7.88
C LEU A 19 13.55 11.58 -8.45
N LEU A 20 14.25 11.07 -9.47
CA LEU A 20 13.98 9.75 -10.04
C LEU A 20 14.14 8.63 -9.00
N LEU A 21 15.25 8.62 -8.27
CA LEU A 21 15.50 7.62 -7.23
C LEU A 21 14.51 7.76 -6.06
N LYS A 22 14.13 8.99 -5.72
CA LYS A 22 13.17 9.26 -4.64
C LYS A 22 11.78 8.72 -4.97
N GLN A 23 11.31 8.91 -6.20
CA GLN A 23 10.04 8.38 -6.66
C GLN A 23 10.00 6.84 -6.65
N MET A 24 11.12 6.20 -6.99
CA MET A 24 11.25 4.74 -6.92
C MET A 24 11.19 4.23 -5.48
N GLU A 25 11.84 4.91 -4.53
CA GLU A 25 11.73 4.56 -3.11
C GLU A 25 10.28 4.66 -2.60
N GLU A 26 9.58 5.76 -2.92
CA GLU A 26 8.18 5.97 -2.52
C GLU A 26 7.24 4.89 -3.07
N SER A 27 7.46 4.45 -4.32
CA SER A 27 6.64 3.37 -4.91
C SER A 27 6.83 2.00 -4.23
N VAL A 28 8.00 1.73 -3.65
CA VAL A 28 8.28 0.48 -2.94
C VAL A 28 7.67 0.52 -1.54
N ASP A 29 7.74 1.68 -0.87
CA ASP A 29 7.13 1.86 0.44
C ASP A 29 5.60 1.76 0.36
N GLU A 30 4.96 2.37 -0.64
CA GLU A 30 3.50 2.29 -0.83
C GLU A 30 2.97 0.85 -1.00
N GLU A 31 3.69 -0.03 -1.70
CA GLU A 31 3.30 -1.45 -1.81
C GLU A 31 3.42 -2.20 -0.47
N LEU A 32 4.37 -1.81 0.38
CA LEU A 32 4.59 -2.45 1.69
C LEU A 32 3.59 -2.00 2.76
N PHE A 33 3.08 -0.76 2.67
CA PHE A 33 2.10 -0.22 3.63
C PHE A 33 0.63 -0.43 3.22
N ALA A 34 0.35 -0.86 1.98
CA ALA A 34 -1.02 -1.12 1.52
C ALA A 34 -1.67 -2.40 2.11
N GLN A 35 -0.98 -3.15 2.99
CA GLN A 35 -1.43 -4.43 3.50
C GLN A 35 -1.98 -4.41 4.94
N ASP A 36 -1.84 -3.31 5.69
CA ASP A 36 -2.23 -3.24 7.12
C ASP A 36 -3.57 -2.52 7.42
N ASP A 37 -4.24 -1.92 6.42
CA ASP A 37 -5.51 -1.20 6.59
C ASP A 37 -6.72 -1.92 5.94
N ALA A 38 -6.77 -3.25 6.04
CA ALA A 38 -8.01 -3.98 5.78
C ALA A 38 -8.88 -3.96 7.05
N PRO A 39 -10.05 -3.28 7.08
CA PRO A 39 -11.05 -3.57 8.10
C PRO A 39 -11.48 -5.02 7.91
N SER A 40 -11.00 -5.89 8.80
CA SER A 40 -11.50 -7.25 8.98
C SER A 40 -12.96 -7.17 9.44
N SER A 41 -13.87 -7.01 8.48
CA SER A 41 -15.30 -7.25 8.70
C SER A 41 -15.56 -8.74 8.45
N SER A 42 -15.02 -9.56 9.35
CA SER A 42 -15.48 -10.93 9.52
C SER A 42 -16.81 -10.90 10.28
N GLU A 43 -17.91 -10.61 9.59
CA GLU A 43 -19.24 -11.03 10.05
C GLU A 43 -19.79 -12.07 9.07
N THR A 44 -19.37 -13.30 9.34
CA THR A 44 -19.82 -14.54 8.73
C THR A 44 -21.29 -14.80 9.08
N GLN A 45 -22.14 -14.85 8.06
CA GLN A 45 -23.11 -15.92 7.79
C GLN A 45 -24.02 -16.37 8.95
N MET A 46 -25.34 -16.10 8.83
CA MET A 46 -26.44 -17.05 9.11
C MET A 46 -27.78 -16.33 8.90
N GLN A 47 -28.38 -16.40 7.71
CA GLN A 47 -29.85 -16.37 7.57
C GLN A 47 -30.19 -16.93 6.18
N SER A 48 -29.86 -18.21 6.01
CA SER A 48 -30.55 -19.06 5.08
C SER A 48 -31.89 -19.48 5.69
N ASP A 49 -32.89 -19.66 4.83
CA ASP A 49 -34.13 -20.41 5.05
C ASP A 49 -35.15 -19.79 6.02
N LEU A 50 -36.23 -19.22 5.44
CA LEU A 50 -37.65 -19.49 5.76
C LEU A 50 -38.54 -18.32 5.35
N THR A 51 -39.00 -18.27 4.08
CA THR A 51 -40.40 -17.88 3.77
C THR A 51 -40.86 -18.58 2.49
N GLY A 52 -40.89 -19.90 2.51
CA GLY A 52 -41.86 -20.63 1.71
C GLY A 52 -43.21 -20.60 2.44
N GLN A 53 -44.26 -20.25 1.70
CA GLN A 53 -45.69 -20.34 2.07
C GLN A 53 -46.22 -19.47 3.22
N VAL A 54 -47.11 -18.54 2.87
CA VAL A 54 -48.44 -18.45 3.50
C VAL A 54 -49.45 -17.96 2.46
N LYS A 55 -50.23 -18.95 1.99
CA LYS A 55 -51.66 -18.95 1.67
C LYS A 55 -52.25 -17.92 0.69
#